data_AF-A0A954G1L4-F1
#
_entry.id   AF-A0A954G1L4-F1
#
_cell.length_a   1.000
_cell.length_b   1.000
_cell.length_c   1.000
_cell.angle_alpha   90.00
_cell.angle_beta   90.00
_cell.angle_gamma   90.00
#
_symmetry.space_group_name_H-M   'P 1'
#
loop_
_entity.id
_entity.type
_entity.pdbx_description
1 polymer ?
#
loop_
_entity_poly.entity_id
_entity_poly.type
_entity_poly.pdbx_seq_one_letter_code
_entity_poly.pdbx_strand_id
1 'polypeptide(L)'
;MANPLQELKRRKVFRVAAVYAVVAWLLIQVADTLFPALQLPDWTVTFVSVLLLFGFLPGVVIAWAYERTSEGVRPDRLVQASPGSVATSAQPVNYLILIVVLIVAGVQIADRFSLAGIRGGGSEGSQSHNASVLRAVLKLEQPLTAVFPDPVSFLELSSDGSTLYFTRNTPDSNQLVMKQLDTGEERAIVDAPGSLFHRISPDGSRILYAVQGGFAISTLDGRSTGQISVRRTSPFGDWLTDDEILFTSVDDTRIHSISISTNTERRLTELDDDYGSDAHPFRLPGGNAFLYVRQSFSRGDEAQVLVYDLRSGTSIPLIEGANSPRYLA
;
A
#
# COMPACT_ATOMS: atom_id res chain seq x y z
N MET A 1 31.93 -34.85 -27.23
CA MET A 1 31.92 -33.42 -26.89
C MET A 1 31.50 -33.31 -25.44
N ALA A 2 32.41 -32.94 -24.53
CA ALA A 2 32.10 -32.84 -23.11
C ALA A 2 31.21 -31.61 -22.86
N ASN A 3 30.18 -31.79 -22.05
CA ASN A 3 29.14 -30.80 -21.79
C ASN A 3 29.69 -29.71 -20.83
N PRO A 4 29.68 -28.41 -21.18
CA PRO A 4 30.22 -27.34 -20.32
C PRO A 4 29.53 -27.24 -18.95
N LEU A 5 28.32 -27.76 -18.84
CA LEU A 5 27.53 -27.86 -17.60
C LEU A 5 28.06 -28.91 -16.62
N GLN A 6 28.80 -29.92 -17.11
CA GLN A 6 29.38 -30.98 -16.27
C GLN A 6 30.70 -30.55 -15.62
N GLU A 7 31.45 -29.65 -16.27
CA GLU A 7 32.71 -29.08 -15.75
C GLU A 7 32.45 -28.08 -14.62
N LEU A 8 31.34 -27.34 -14.67
CA LEU A 8 30.92 -26.42 -13.61
C LEU A 8 30.57 -27.15 -12.31
N LYS A 9 29.95 -28.33 -12.42
CA LYS A 9 29.42 -29.10 -11.27
C LYS A 9 30.51 -29.64 -10.34
N ARG A 10 31.78 -29.59 -10.74
CA ARG A 10 32.90 -30.21 -10.01
C ARG A 10 33.83 -29.21 -9.29
N ARG A 11 33.60 -27.89 -9.42
CA ARG A 11 34.50 -26.86 -8.87
C ARG A 11 33.81 -25.97 -7.83
N LYS A 12 34.59 -25.50 -6.84
CA LYS A 12 34.14 -24.74 -5.66
C LYS A 12 33.51 -23.36 -5.99
N VAL A 13 33.39 -23.02 -7.27
CA VAL A 13 32.79 -21.80 -7.82
C VAL A 13 31.33 -21.59 -7.37
N PHE A 14 30.52 -22.65 -7.27
CA PHE A 14 29.15 -22.53 -6.76
C PHE A 14 29.10 -22.07 -5.30
N ARG A 15 30.09 -22.43 -4.49
CA ARG A 15 30.17 -21.99 -3.08
C ARG A 15 30.45 -20.50 -3.00
N VAL A 16 31.36 -19.99 -3.84
CA VAL A 16 31.72 -18.57 -3.87
C VAL A 16 30.56 -17.73 -4.39
N ALA A 17 29.88 -18.19 -5.44
CA ALA A 17 28.68 -17.53 -5.97
C ALA A 17 27.54 -17.49 -4.93
N ALA A 18 27.33 -18.57 -4.18
CA ALA A 18 26.32 -18.64 -3.13
C ALA A 18 26.66 -17.71 -1.94
N VAL A 19 27.90 -17.72 -1.47
CA VAL A 19 28.34 -16.81 -0.39
C VAL A 19 28.22 -15.34 -0.83
N TYR A 20 28.61 -15.03 -2.06
CA TYR A 20 28.45 -13.69 -2.62
C TYR A 20 26.98 -13.27 -2.68
N ALA A 21 26.08 -14.15 -3.15
CA ALA A 21 24.66 -13.87 -3.19
C ALA A 21 24.08 -13.57 -1.80
N VAL A 22 24.48 -14.34 -0.79
CA VAL A 22 24.05 -14.13 0.61
C VAL A 22 24.57 -12.80 1.16
N VAL A 23 25.85 -12.48 0.94
CA VAL A 23 26.45 -11.23 1.41
C VAL A 23 25.87 -10.01 0.69
N ALA A 24 25.72 -10.08 -0.63
CA ALA A 24 25.11 -9.00 -1.43
C ALA A 24 23.65 -8.77 -1.01
N TRP A 25 22.88 -9.84 -0.80
CA TRP A 25 21.52 -9.75 -0.30
C TRP A 25 21.45 -9.10 1.10
N LEU A 26 22.36 -9.46 2.01
CA LEU A 26 22.42 -8.90 3.35
C LEU A 26 22.82 -7.41 3.34
N LEU A 27 23.74 -7.02 2.46
CA LEU A 27 24.11 -5.60 2.29
C LEU A 27 22.94 -4.76 1.75
N ILE A 28 22.12 -5.31 0.85
CA ILE A 28 20.92 -4.63 0.37
C ILE A 28 19.91 -4.40 1.51
N GLN A 29 19.66 -5.41 2.34
CA GLN A 29 18.77 -5.28 3.51
C GLN A 29 19.24 -4.20 4.51
N VAL A 30 20.55 -4.16 4.76
CA VAL A 30 21.15 -3.15 5.63
C VAL A 30 21.03 -1.74 5.03
N ALA A 31 21.24 -1.61 3.71
CA ALA A 31 21.06 -0.34 3.00
C ALA A 31 19.59 0.12 3.02
N ASP A 32 18.63 -0.76 2.76
CA ASP A 32 17.19 -0.48 2.81
C ASP A 32 16.74 0.04 4.18
N THR A 33 17.39 -0.41 5.25
CA THR A 33 17.06 0.00 6.61
C THR A 33 17.77 1.30 7.02
N LEU A 34 19.07 1.40 6.74
CA LEU A 34 19.89 2.52 7.22
C LEU A 34 19.80 3.76 6.35
N PHE A 35 19.64 3.62 5.03
CA PHE A 35 19.70 4.78 4.12
C PHE A 35 18.50 5.72 4.29
N PRO A 36 17.25 5.23 4.46
CA PRO A 36 16.13 6.08 4.83
C PRO A 36 16.33 6.75 6.20
N ALA A 37 16.91 6.02 7.17
CA ALA A 37 17.21 6.56 8.50
C ALA A 37 18.26 7.68 8.48
N LEU A 38 19.17 7.66 7.49
CA LEU A 38 20.19 8.69 7.25
C LEU A 38 19.71 9.81 6.29
N GLN A 39 18.44 9.78 5.87
CA GLN A 39 17.85 10.74 4.91
C GLN A 39 18.61 10.80 3.57
N LEU A 40 19.17 9.67 3.12
CA LEU A 40 19.79 9.59 1.81
C LEU A 40 18.71 9.56 0.71
N PRO A 41 18.98 10.09 -0.49
CA PRO A 41 18.05 10.04 -1.60
C PRO A 41 17.65 8.61 -2.00
N ASP A 42 16.40 8.40 -2.42
CA ASP A 42 15.85 7.08 -2.74
C ASP A 42 16.63 6.31 -3.83
N TRP A 43 17.30 7.03 -4.74
CA TRP A 43 18.12 6.42 -5.78
C TRP A 43 19.35 5.67 -5.24
N THR A 44 19.76 5.92 -4.00
CA THR A 44 21.00 5.38 -3.40
C THR A 44 20.92 3.86 -3.21
N VAL A 45 19.76 3.33 -2.82
CA VAL A 45 19.52 1.87 -2.70
C VAL A 45 19.63 1.20 -4.07
N THR A 46 19.00 1.79 -5.09
CA THR A 46 19.06 1.30 -6.47
C THR A 46 20.49 1.34 -6.99
N PHE A 47 21.24 2.39 -6.70
CA PHE A 47 22.65 2.53 -7.09
C PHE A 47 23.54 1.45 -6.45
N VAL A 48 23.40 1.20 -5.14
CA VAL A 48 24.14 0.12 -4.45
C VAL A 48 23.76 -1.26 -5.00
N SER A 49 22.49 -1.49 -5.29
CA SER A 49 22.02 -2.74 -5.89
C SER A 49 22.62 -2.98 -7.27
N VAL A 50 22.65 -1.95 -8.12
CA VAL A 50 23.30 -2.00 -9.45
C VAL A 50 24.80 -2.23 -9.30
N LEU A 51 25.47 -1.55 -8.36
CA LEU A 51 26.90 -1.73 -8.10
C LEU A 51 27.24 -3.17 -7.66
N LEU A 52 26.42 -3.78 -6.81
CA LEU A 52 26.56 -5.18 -6.38
C LEU A 52 26.35 -6.16 -7.55
N LEU A 53 25.37 -5.90 -8.42
CA LEU A 53 25.15 -6.71 -9.62
C LEU A 53 26.32 -6.60 -10.61
N PHE A 54 26.86 -5.39 -10.82
CA PHE A 54 28.04 -5.19 -11.65
C PHE A 54 29.32 -5.75 -11.01
N GLY A 55 29.41 -5.76 -9.67
CA GLY A 55 30.52 -6.35 -8.92
C GLY A 55 30.53 -7.89 -8.91
N PHE A 56 29.40 -8.52 -9.21
CA PHE A 56 29.29 -9.98 -9.28
C PHE A 56 30.10 -10.57 -10.44
N LEU A 57 30.03 -9.96 -11.63
CA LEU A 57 30.76 -10.41 -12.82
C LEU A 57 32.29 -10.47 -12.60
N PRO A 58 32.96 -9.40 -12.13
CA PRO A 58 34.40 -9.44 -11.85
C PRO A 58 34.74 -10.31 -10.64
N GLY A 59 33.89 -10.40 -9.61
CA GLY A 59 34.10 -11.28 -8.45
C GLY A 59 34.17 -12.76 -8.80
N VAL A 60 33.29 -13.21 -9.71
CA VAL A 60 33.32 -14.57 -10.25
C VAL A 60 34.56 -14.81 -11.11
N VAL A 61 34.99 -13.83 -11.91
CA VAL A 61 36.18 -13.93 -12.75
C VAL A 61 37.47 -13.96 -11.92
N ILE A 62 37.56 -13.20 -10.83
CA ILE A 62 38.72 -13.19 -9.91
C ILE A 62 38.79 -14.51 -9.13
N ALA A 63 37.66 -15.03 -8.65
CA ALA A 63 37.62 -16.34 -8.00
C ALA A 63 38.05 -17.46 -8.95
N TRP A 64 37.63 -17.39 -10.22
CA TRP A 64 38.08 -18.30 -11.27
C TRP A 64 39.57 -18.17 -11.59
N ALA A 65 40.11 -16.95 -11.57
CA ALA A 65 41.53 -16.69 -11.77
C ALA A 65 42.40 -17.18 -10.60
N TYR A 66 41.97 -17.00 -9.34
CA TYR A 66 42.72 -17.45 -8.16
C TYR A 66 42.76 -18.99 -8.05
N GLU A 67 41.67 -19.67 -8.39
CA GLU A 67 41.61 -21.14 -8.38
C GLU A 67 42.50 -21.75 -9.49
N ARG A 68 42.73 -21.03 -10.61
CA ARG A 68 43.72 -21.44 -11.64
C ARG A 68 45.18 -21.29 -11.19
N THR A 69 45.51 -20.37 -10.29
CA THR A 69 46.91 -20.07 -9.92
C THR A 69 47.41 -20.91 -8.72
N SER A 70 46.52 -21.56 -7.97
CA SER A 70 46.86 -22.26 -6.72
C SER A 70 47.40 -23.70 -6.86
N GLU A 71 47.62 -24.21 -8.07
CA GLU A 71 48.28 -25.53 -8.27
C GLU A 71 49.80 -25.51 -8.02
N GLY A 72 50.41 -24.34 -7.79
CA GLY A 72 51.85 -24.21 -7.56
C GLY A 72 52.21 -23.83 -6.13
N VAL A 73 52.24 -24.80 -5.21
CA VAL A 73 53.36 -25.13 -4.29
C VAL A 73 52.96 -26.38 -3.52
N ARG A 74 53.48 -27.55 -3.93
CA ARG A 74 53.57 -28.74 -3.07
C ARG A 74 54.81 -28.60 -2.19
N PRO A 75 54.72 -28.67 -0.86
CA PRO A 75 55.79 -29.20 -0.05
C PRO A 75 55.50 -30.68 0.17
N ASP A 76 56.33 -31.49 -0.46
CA ASP A 76 56.57 -32.88 -0.11
C ASP A 76 56.76 -33.01 1.41
N ARG A 77 55.98 -33.89 2.07
CA ARG A 77 56.48 -34.59 3.25
C ARG A 77 55.78 -35.94 3.39
N LEU A 78 56.49 -36.91 2.85
CA LEU A 78 56.53 -38.31 3.28
C LEU A 78 56.54 -38.38 4.83
N VAL A 79 55.67 -39.22 5.40
CA VAL A 79 55.98 -40.30 6.37
C VAL A 79 54.65 -40.77 7.01
N GLN A 80 54.55 -42.09 7.08
CA GLN A 80 53.42 -42.91 7.48
C GLN A 80 53.13 -42.91 9.00
N ALA A 81 51.90 -43.36 9.31
CA ALA A 81 51.48 -44.14 10.48
C ALA A 81 51.13 -43.42 11.80
N SER A 82 49.81 -43.24 12.05
CA SER A 82 49.05 -44.09 12.99
C SER A 82 47.57 -43.66 13.08
N PRO A 83 46.64 -44.59 13.38
CA PRO A 83 45.20 -44.38 13.22
C PRO A 83 44.59 -43.72 14.45
N GLY A 84 43.97 -42.56 14.27
CA GLY A 84 43.32 -41.85 15.38
C GLY A 84 43.15 -40.37 15.11
N SER A 85 42.24 -40.00 14.23
CA SER A 85 41.53 -38.72 14.32
C SER A 85 40.25 -38.81 13.51
N VAL A 86 39.14 -38.56 14.17
CA VAL A 86 37.81 -38.43 13.56
C VAL A 86 37.89 -37.26 12.59
N ALA A 87 37.94 -37.55 11.29
CA ALA A 87 37.81 -36.54 10.26
C ALA A 87 36.34 -36.12 10.20
N THR A 88 35.97 -35.15 11.03
CA THR A 88 34.73 -34.38 10.89
C THR A 88 34.80 -33.65 9.55
N SER A 89 34.34 -34.34 8.50
CA SER A 89 34.15 -33.76 7.18
C SER A 89 33.13 -32.63 7.30
N ALA A 90 33.61 -31.41 7.10
CA ALA A 90 32.87 -30.15 7.14
C ALA A 90 31.82 -30.08 6.01
N GLN A 91 30.77 -30.88 6.15
CA GLN A 91 29.60 -30.93 5.29
C GLN A 91 28.27 -30.50 5.98
N PRO A 92 28.10 -30.34 7.31
CA PRO A 92 26.79 -29.95 7.84
C PRO A 92 26.52 -28.44 7.76
N VAL A 93 27.56 -27.59 7.67
CA VAL A 93 27.39 -26.13 7.70
C VAL A 93 26.84 -25.58 6.37
N ASN A 94 27.22 -26.18 5.23
CA ASN A 94 26.73 -25.73 3.92
C ASN A 94 25.23 -26.01 3.70
N TYR A 95 24.74 -27.15 4.20
CA TYR A 95 23.31 -27.45 4.15
C TYR A 95 22.52 -26.54 5.10
N LEU A 96 23.10 -26.21 6.25
CA LEU A 96 22.47 -25.32 7.22
C LEU A 96 22.32 -23.89 6.67
N ILE A 97 23.34 -23.38 5.96
CA ILE A 97 23.26 -22.08 5.28
C ILE A 97 22.21 -22.10 4.16
N LEU A 98 22.17 -23.16 3.34
CA LEU A 98 21.18 -23.30 2.27
C LEU A 98 19.75 -23.35 2.83
N ILE A 99 19.55 -24.08 3.93
CA ILE A 99 18.24 -24.21 4.59
C ILE A 99 17.81 -22.87 5.17
N VAL A 100 18.70 -22.13 5.84
CA VAL A 100 18.37 -20.80 6.39
C VAL A 100 18.04 -19.81 5.27
N VAL A 101 18.77 -19.83 4.16
CA VAL A 101 18.47 -18.99 2.99
C VAL A 101 17.13 -19.37 2.36
N LEU A 102 16.81 -20.66 2.25
CA LEU A 102 15.52 -21.12 1.74
C LEU A 102 14.35 -20.80 2.68
N ILE A 103 14.57 -20.84 3.99
CA ILE A 103 13.55 -20.45 4.98
C ILE A 103 13.28 -18.95 4.89
N VAL A 104 14.34 -18.13 4.85
CA VAL A 104 14.19 -16.68 4.74
C VAL A 104 13.61 -16.29 3.37
N ALA A 105 14.05 -16.90 2.27
CA ALA A 105 13.44 -16.71 0.96
C ALA A 105 11.97 -17.19 0.94
N GLY A 106 11.65 -18.28 1.63
CA GLY A 106 10.29 -18.80 1.76
C GLY A 106 9.37 -17.85 2.52
N VAL A 107 9.85 -17.25 3.62
CA VAL A 107 9.12 -16.24 4.39
C VAL A 107 8.89 -14.97 3.55
N GLN A 108 9.91 -14.51 2.81
CA GLN A 108 9.80 -13.35 1.94
C GLN A 108 8.89 -13.60 0.72
N ILE A 109 8.89 -14.83 0.19
CA ILE A 109 7.95 -15.25 -0.87
C ILE A 109 6.54 -15.36 -0.31
N ALA A 110 6.37 -15.87 0.91
CA ALA A 110 5.08 -15.92 1.58
C ALA A 110 4.53 -14.51 1.81
N ASP A 111 5.31 -13.56 2.33
CA ASP A 111 4.90 -12.16 2.48
C ASP A 111 4.55 -11.51 1.14
N ARG A 112 5.32 -11.80 0.08
CA ARG A 112 5.01 -11.30 -1.27
C ARG A 112 3.81 -11.99 -1.92
N PHE A 113 3.53 -13.25 -1.63
CA PHE A 113 2.32 -13.94 -2.11
C PHE A 113 1.08 -13.59 -1.27
N SER A 114 1.24 -13.24 -0.01
CA SER A 114 0.19 -12.62 0.82
C SER A 114 -0.19 -11.22 0.30
N LEU A 115 0.73 -10.53 -0.38
CA LEU A 115 0.47 -9.25 -1.07
C LEU A 115 0.21 -9.39 -2.59
N ALA A 116 0.50 -10.55 -3.21
CA ALA A 116 0.31 -10.82 -4.65
C ALA A 116 -0.84 -11.79 -4.97
N GLY A 117 -1.43 -12.47 -3.98
CA GLY A 117 -2.67 -13.24 -4.11
C GLY A 117 -3.89 -12.40 -4.52
N ILE A 118 -3.77 -11.07 -4.44
CA ILE A 118 -4.79 -10.09 -4.83
C ILE A 118 -4.74 -9.73 -6.34
N ARG A 119 -3.84 -10.32 -7.14
CA ARG A 119 -3.79 -10.10 -8.60
C ARG A 119 -3.58 -11.38 -9.40
N GLY A 120 -4.64 -12.16 -9.57
CA GLY A 120 -4.67 -13.19 -10.62
C GLY A 120 -5.46 -14.45 -10.30
N GLY A 121 -6.67 -14.32 -9.78
CA GLY A 121 -7.63 -15.42 -9.70
C GLY A 121 -8.95 -14.98 -10.30
N GLY A 122 -9.11 -15.14 -11.61
CA GLY A 122 -10.40 -14.96 -12.25
C GLY A 122 -11.39 -15.98 -11.69
N SER A 123 -12.38 -15.51 -10.94
CA SER A 123 -13.49 -16.31 -10.45
C SER A 123 -14.50 -16.55 -11.56
N GLU A 124 -14.24 -17.54 -12.42
CA GLU A 124 -15.30 -18.27 -13.11
C GLU A 124 -16.04 -19.10 -12.06
N GLY A 125 -17.09 -18.51 -11.48
CA GLY A 125 -17.90 -19.20 -10.47
C GLY A 125 -18.76 -18.32 -9.57
N SER A 126 -19.11 -17.09 -9.96
CA SER A 126 -20.22 -16.41 -9.29
C SER A 126 -21.53 -16.97 -9.82
N GLN A 127 -22.17 -17.82 -9.02
CA GLN A 127 -23.61 -18.04 -9.17
C GLN A 127 -24.27 -16.66 -9.07
N SER A 128 -24.90 -16.24 -10.16
CA SER A 128 -25.71 -15.04 -10.24
C SER A 128 -26.87 -15.16 -9.26
N HIS A 129 -26.66 -14.76 -8.01
CA HIS A 129 -27.76 -14.23 -7.23
C HIS A 129 -28.22 -13.00 -7.98
N ASN A 130 -29.42 -13.09 -8.55
CA ASN A 130 -30.15 -11.98 -9.14
C ASN A 130 -30.47 -10.95 -8.04
N ALA A 131 -29.45 -10.30 -7.48
CA ALA A 131 -29.63 -8.97 -6.94
C ALA A 131 -29.98 -8.12 -8.16
N SER A 132 -31.21 -7.67 -8.23
CA SER A 132 -31.66 -6.70 -9.21
C SER A 132 -30.87 -5.41 -9.00
N VAL A 133 -29.66 -5.37 -9.56
CA VAL A 133 -28.85 -4.16 -9.64
C VAL A 133 -29.59 -3.25 -10.63
N LEU A 134 -30.33 -2.29 -10.09
CA LEU A 134 -30.92 -1.23 -10.89
C LEU A 134 -29.77 -0.38 -11.46
N ARG A 135 -29.30 -0.73 -12.66
CA ARG A 135 -28.32 0.08 -13.38
C ARG A 135 -29.04 1.28 -13.97
N ALA A 136 -29.15 2.36 -13.19
CA ALA A 136 -29.57 3.65 -13.73
C ALA A 136 -28.46 4.17 -14.65
N VAL A 137 -28.70 4.13 -15.96
CA VAL A 137 -27.84 4.79 -16.95
C VAL A 137 -28.42 6.18 -17.18
N LEU A 138 -27.81 7.19 -16.55
CA LEU A 138 -28.14 8.58 -16.84
C LEU A 138 -27.64 8.90 -18.26
N LYS A 139 -28.57 8.98 -19.22
CA LYS A 139 -28.26 9.46 -20.58
C LYS A 139 -28.26 10.99 -20.54
N LEU A 140 -27.08 11.58 -20.38
CA LEU A 140 -26.89 13.02 -20.54
C LEU A 140 -27.16 13.37 -22.02
N GLU A 141 -28.13 14.25 -22.28
CA GLU A 141 -28.49 14.66 -23.66
C GLU A 141 -27.34 15.36 -24.39
N GLN A 142 -26.44 15.99 -23.63
CA GLN A 142 -25.14 16.47 -24.08
C GLN A 142 -24.11 16.15 -23.00
N PRO A 143 -23.01 15.43 -23.30
CA PRO A 143 -21.96 15.21 -22.31
C PRO A 143 -21.26 16.53 -22.01
N LEU A 144 -21.47 17.07 -20.81
CA LEU A 144 -20.57 18.09 -20.27
C LEU A 144 -19.19 17.44 -20.15
N THR A 145 -18.32 17.73 -21.11
CA THR A 145 -16.96 17.20 -21.15
C THR A 145 -16.06 18.19 -20.42
N ALA A 146 -15.75 17.90 -19.17
CA ALA A 146 -14.70 18.60 -18.44
C ALA A 146 -13.34 18.01 -18.87
N VAL A 147 -12.53 18.81 -19.56
CA VAL A 147 -11.14 18.44 -19.90
C VAL A 147 -10.23 19.02 -18.82
N PHE A 148 -9.39 18.16 -18.24
CA PHE A 148 -8.35 18.56 -17.31
C PHE A 148 -7.00 18.49 -18.02
N PRO A 149 -6.23 19.59 -18.09
CA PRO A 149 -4.90 19.58 -18.70
C PRO A 149 -3.90 18.77 -17.87
N ASP A 150 -4.10 18.72 -16.55
CA ASP A 150 -3.27 18.03 -15.58
C ASP A 150 -3.98 16.79 -15.00
N PRO A 151 -3.25 15.79 -14.46
CA PRO A 151 -3.85 14.67 -13.75
C PRO A 151 -4.65 15.14 -12.53
N VAL A 152 -5.93 14.76 -12.47
CA VAL A 152 -6.82 15.07 -11.34
C VAL A 152 -7.23 13.82 -10.56
N SER A 153 -7.59 13.99 -9.30
CA SER A 153 -8.06 12.93 -8.40
C SER A 153 -9.17 13.45 -7.48
N PHE A 154 -9.89 12.53 -6.84
CA PHE A 154 -10.93 12.81 -5.84
C PHE A 154 -11.97 13.85 -6.29
N LEU A 155 -12.72 13.59 -7.36
CA LEU A 155 -13.75 14.52 -7.81
C LEU A 155 -14.97 14.50 -6.88
N GLU A 156 -15.50 15.68 -6.56
CA GLU A 156 -16.72 15.86 -5.77
C GLU A 156 -17.52 17.05 -6.33
N LEU A 157 -18.83 16.86 -6.48
CA LEU A 157 -19.74 17.91 -6.93
C LEU A 157 -20.39 18.58 -5.71
N SER A 158 -20.57 19.90 -5.75
CA SER A 158 -21.35 20.63 -4.74
C SER A 158 -22.80 20.13 -4.69
N SER A 159 -23.46 20.29 -3.54
CA SER A 159 -24.85 19.82 -3.34
C SER A 159 -25.85 20.48 -4.31
N ASP A 160 -25.57 21.69 -4.76
CA ASP A 160 -26.37 22.44 -5.75
C ASP A 160 -25.98 22.14 -7.21
N GLY A 161 -24.95 21.32 -7.42
CA GLY A 161 -24.47 20.94 -8.75
C GLY A 161 -23.72 22.03 -9.52
N SER A 162 -23.43 23.18 -8.90
CA SER A 162 -22.82 24.32 -9.59
C SER A 162 -21.29 24.25 -9.67
N THR A 163 -20.66 23.62 -8.69
CA THR A 163 -19.21 23.66 -8.47
C THR A 163 -18.63 22.25 -8.41
N LEU A 164 -17.54 22.02 -9.15
CA LEU A 164 -16.77 20.78 -9.08
C LEU A 164 -15.48 21.01 -8.28
N TYR A 165 -15.26 20.19 -7.26
CA TYR A 165 -14.03 20.17 -6.47
C TYR A 165 -13.19 18.96 -6.85
N PHE A 166 -11.89 19.18 -7.04
CA PHE A 166 -10.97 18.11 -7.40
C PHE A 166 -9.55 18.43 -6.91
N THR A 167 -8.76 17.38 -6.73
CA THR A 167 -7.32 17.50 -6.48
C THR A 167 -6.59 17.54 -7.81
N ARG A 168 -5.90 18.63 -8.11
CA ARG A 168 -4.92 18.71 -9.20
C ARG A 168 -3.58 18.19 -8.68
N ASN A 169 -3.02 17.21 -9.37
CA ASN A 169 -1.72 16.65 -9.03
C ASN A 169 -0.66 17.28 -9.94
N THR A 170 0.31 17.97 -9.34
CA THR A 170 1.48 18.50 -10.05
C THR A 170 2.73 17.77 -9.57
N PRO A 171 3.86 17.85 -10.28
CA PRO A 171 5.11 17.23 -9.83
C PRO A 171 5.59 17.72 -8.46
N ASP A 172 5.30 18.99 -8.12
CA ASP A 172 5.84 19.66 -6.94
C ASP A 172 4.85 19.72 -5.76
N SER A 173 3.55 19.77 -6.05
CA SER A 173 2.49 19.80 -5.03
C SER A 173 1.15 19.28 -5.52
N ASN A 174 0.22 19.06 -4.59
CA ASN A 174 -1.17 18.82 -4.91
C ASN A 174 -2.00 20.02 -4.48
N GLN A 175 -2.93 20.41 -5.35
CA GLN A 175 -3.79 21.56 -5.14
C GLN A 175 -5.23 21.10 -5.09
N LEU A 176 -5.95 21.51 -4.05
CA LEU A 176 -7.40 21.42 -4.03
C LEU A 176 -7.95 22.60 -4.84
N VAL A 177 -8.69 22.30 -5.89
CA VAL A 177 -9.21 23.26 -6.85
C VAL A 177 -10.72 23.15 -6.90
N MET A 178 -11.40 24.30 -7.00
CA MET A 178 -12.79 24.37 -7.43
C MET A 178 -12.89 24.86 -8.87
N LYS A 179 -13.89 24.35 -9.58
CA LYS A 179 -14.27 24.78 -10.92
C LYS A 179 -15.76 25.08 -10.95
N GLN A 180 -16.10 26.31 -11.32
CA GLN A 180 -17.49 26.67 -11.61
C GLN A 180 -17.90 26.02 -12.94
N LEU A 181 -19.02 25.30 -12.94
CA LEU A 181 -19.44 24.53 -14.12
C LEU A 181 -20.13 25.38 -15.19
N ASP A 182 -20.67 26.53 -14.82
CA ASP A 182 -21.32 27.49 -15.72
C ASP A 182 -20.31 28.35 -16.49
N THR A 183 -19.29 28.87 -15.81
CA THR A 183 -18.25 29.75 -16.39
C THR A 183 -16.99 28.99 -16.81
N GLY A 184 -16.74 27.83 -16.22
CA GLY A 184 -15.47 27.10 -16.34
C GLY A 184 -14.32 27.71 -15.54
N GLU A 185 -14.58 28.75 -14.73
CA GLU A 185 -13.57 29.42 -13.91
C GLU A 185 -13.02 28.46 -12.85
N GLU A 186 -11.69 28.41 -12.71
CA GLU A 186 -11.01 27.57 -11.75
C GLU A 186 -10.26 28.39 -10.72
N ARG A 187 -10.33 27.98 -9.46
CA ARG A 187 -9.64 28.63 -8.34
C ARG A 187 -9.05 27.60 -7.39
N ALA A 188 -7.77 27.77 -7.05
CA ALA A 188 -7.13 27.00 -6.00
C ALA A 188 -7.64 27.43 -4.61
N ILE A 189 -7.91 26.47 -3.75
CA ILE A 189 -8.40 26.66 -2.39
C ILE A 189 -7.28 26.37 -1.40
N VAL A 190 -6.62 25.22 -1.54
CA VAL A 190 -5.53 24.78 -0.67
C VAL A 190 -4.41 24.25 -1.55
N ASP A 191 -3.17 24.62 -1.21
CA ASP A 191 -1.96 24.04 -1.78
C ASP A 191 -1.19 23.34 -0.65
N ALA A 192 -0.99 22.03 -0.80
CA ALA A 192 -0.31 21.24 0.22
C ALA A 192 0.44 20.04 -0.41
N PRO A 193 1.56 19.63 0.20
CA PRO A 193 2.29 18.46 -0.27
C PRO A 193 1.50 17.17 0.00
N GLY A 194 1.49 16.25 -0.96
CA GLY A 194 0.90 14.91 -0.82
C GLY A 194 -0.58 14.81 -1.22
N SER A 195 -1.15 13.62 -1.16
CA SER A 195 -2.51 13.32 -1.65
C SER A 195 -3.59 14.03 -0.83
N LEU A 196 -4.32 14.96 -1.44
CA LEU A 196 -5.41 15.71 -0.80
C LEU A 196 -6.76 15.07 -1.10
N PHE A 197 -7.01 13.90 -0.52
CA PHE A 197 -8.39 13.43 -0.43
C PHE A 197 -9.22 14.49 0.31
N HIS A 198 -10.37 14.89 -0.25
CA HIS A 198 -11.23 15.91 0.35
C HIS A 198 -12.71 15.51 0.41
N ARG A 199 -13.43 16.20 1.29
CA ARG A 199 -14.89 16.17 1.40
C ARG A 199 -15.44 17.55 1.70
N ILE A 200 -16.44 17.99 0.94
CA ILE A 200 -17.20 19.22 1.23
C ILE A 200 -18.11 18.96 2.41
N SER A 201 -18.26 19.90 3.33
CA SER A 201 -19.19 19.80 4.47
C SER A 201 -20.66 19.74 4.03
N PRO A 202 -21.58 19.20 4.86
CA PRO A 202 -23.00 19.14 4.55
C PRO A 202 -23.62 20.52 4.23
N ASP A 203 -23.23 21.55 4.97
CA ASP A 203 -23.65 22.94 4.73
C ASP A 203 -22.98 23.62 3.52
N GLY A 204 -21.97 22.97 2.92
CA GLY A 204 -21.24 23.49 1.77
C GLY A 204 -20.24 24.60 2.08
N SER A 205 -19.99 24.95 3.34
CA SER A 205 -19.17 26.12 3.72
C SER A 205 -17.68 25.80 3.93
N ARG A 206 -17.38 24.55 4.25
CA ARG A 206 -16.05 24.04 4.64
C ARG A 206 -15.64 22.82 3.83
N ILE A 207 -14.34 22.58 3.82
CA ILE A 207 -13.71 21.43 3.20
C ILE A 207 -12.85 20.71 4.23
N LEU A 208 -13.10 19.42 4.38
CA LEU A 208 -12.21 18.47 5.06
C LEU A 208 -11.19 17.97 4.04
N TYR A 209 -9.92 17.95 4.39
CA TYR A 209 -8.89 17.33 3.55
C TYR A 209 -7.87 16.56 4.38
N ALA A 210 -7.36 15.47 3.81
CA ALA A 210 -6.35 14.64 4.43
C ALA A 210 -5.01 15.38 4.49
N VAL A 211 -4.34 15.29 5.65
CA VAL A 211 -2.98 15.80 5.86
C VAL A 211 -2.16 14.73 6.57
N GLN A 212 -0.85 14.93 6.67
CA GLN A 212 -0.01 14.00 7.41
C GLN A 212 -0.47 13.93 8.89
N GLY A 213 -0.88 12.74 9.32
CA GLY A 213 -1.29 12.48 10.70
C GLY A 213 -2.72 12.87 11.05
N GLY A 214 -3.60 13.13 10.07
CA GLY A 214 -5.02 13.39 10.35
C GLY A 214 -5.75 14.12 9.24
N PHE A 215 -6.64 15.03 9.65
CA PHE A 215 -7.41 15.87 8.74
C PHE A 215 -7.24 17.34 9.09
N ALA A 216 -7.34 18.20 8.09
CA ALA A 216 -7.45 19.63 8.27
C ALA A 216 -8.76 20.14 7.67
N ILE A 217 -9.20 21.30 8.17
CA ILE A 217 -10.42 21.95 7.70
C ILE A 217 -10.08 23.37 7.26
N SER A 218 -10.60 23.74 6.10
CA SER A 218 -10.59 25.10 5.59
C SER A 218 -11.99 25.54 5.17
N THR A 219 -12.21 26.84 5.11
CA THR A 219 -13.34 27.43 4.39
C THR A 219 -13.10 27.35 2.88
N LEU A 220 -14.17 27.51 2.09
CA LEU A 220 -14.08 27.49 0.63
C LEU A 220 -13.13 28.56 0.05
N ASP A 221 -12.90 29.67 0.74
CA ASP A 221 -11.95 30.72 0.33
C ASP A 221 -10.48 30.34 0.61
N GLY A 222 -10.22 29.17 1.22
CA GLY A 222 -8.89 28.66 1.51
C GLY A 222 -8.36 29.03 2.89
N ARG A 223 -9.12 29.78 3.70
CA ARG A 223 -8.69 30.09 5.08
C ARG A 223 -8.78 28.83 5.94
N SER A 224 -7.66 28.45 6.55
CA SER A 224 -7.67 27.35 7.52
C SER A 224 -8.51 27.73 8.74
N THR A 225 -9.42 26.85 9.15
CA THR A 225 -10.24 27.02 10.36
C THR A 225 -9.76 26.16 11.52
N GLY A 226 -8.78 25.29 11.29
CA GLY A 226 -8.19 24.41 12.29
C GLY A 226 -7.72 23.08 11.71
N GLN A 227 -6.87 22.38 12.47
CA GLN A 227 -6.43 21.03 12.16
C GLN A 227 -7.00 20.07 13.21
N ILE A 228 -7.53 18.94 12.75
CA ILE A 228 -8.00 17.86 13.60
C ILE A 228 -6.95 16.76 13.56
N SER A 229 -6.14 16.72 14.61
CA SER A 229 -5.16 15.66 14.81
C SER A 229 -5.87 14.41 15.33
N VAL A 230 -6.45 13.65 14.41
CA VAL A 230 -6.95 12.31 14.69
C VAL A 230 -5.76 11.36 14.77
N ARG A 231 -5.56 10.70 15.91
CA ARG A 231 -4.46 9.74 16.07
C ARG A 231 -4.68 8.58 15.10
N ARG A 232 -3.69 8.35 14.21
CA ARG A 232 -3.60 7.15 13.35
C ARG A 232 -4.91 6.82 12.62
N THR A 233 -5.31 7.69 11.71
CA THR A 233 -6.48 7.51 10.84
C THR A 233 -6.07 7.12 9.41
N SER A 234 -6.97 6.40 8.72
CA SER A 234 -6.98 6.32 7.26
C SER A 234 -7.12 7.73 6.63
N PRO A 235 -6.55 7.98 5.44
CA PRO A 235 -6.74 9.25 4.73
C PRO A 235 -8.17 9.44 4.20
N PHE A 236 -9.02 8.41 4.27
CA PHE A 236 -10.40 8.45 3.79
C PHE A 236 -11.37 8.71 4.94
N GLY A 237 -11.85 9.95 5.04
CA GLY A 237 -12.90 10.36 5.98
C GLY A 237 -14.09 11.00 5.27
N ASP A 238 -15.15 11.31 6.02
CA ASP A 238 -16.27 12.10 5.53
C ASP A 238 -16.93 12.86 6.68
N TRP A 239 -17.76 13.84 6.38
CA TRP A 239 -18.55 14.55 7.38
C TRP A 239 -19.78 13.72 7.75
N LEU A 240 -20.05 13.49 9.03
CA LEU A 240 -21.35 12.98 9.46
C LEU A 240 -22.36 14.12 9.58
N THR A 241 -21.93 15.20 10.22
CA THR A 241 -22.65 16.46 10.41
C THR A 241 -21.67 17.62 10.24
N ASP A 242 -22.12 18.86 10.40
CA ASP A 242 -21.23 20.02 10.39
C ASP A 242 -20.25 20.07 11.58
N ASP A 243 -20.44 19.25 12.62
CA ASP A 243 -19.53 19.16 13.77
C ASP A 243 -18.89 17.77 13.96
N GLU A 244 -19.23 16.77 13.16
CA GLU A 244 -18.68 15.41 13.32
C GLU A 244 -18.02 14.91 12.03
N ILE A 245 -16.82 14.35 12.18
CA ILE A 245 -16.06 13.71 11.10
C ILE A 245 -16.04 12.19 11.31
N LEU A 246 -16.40 11.42 10.29
CA LEU A 246 -16.24 9.98 10.19
C LEU A 246 -14.87 9.63 9.63
N PHE A 247 -14.26 8.59 10.19
CA PHE A 247 -13.01 8.05 9.67
C PHE A 247 -12.83 6.59 10.07
N THR A 248 -11.92 5.90 9.38
CA THR A 248 -11.46 4.57 9.80
C THR A 248 -10.24 4.71 10.67
N SER A 249 -10.33 4.22 11.91
CA SER A 249 -9.18 4.15 12.81
C SER A 249 -8.22 3.04 12.37
N VAL A 250 -6.92 3.33 12.32
CA VAL A 250 -5.89 2.35 11.99
C VAL A 250 -5.63 1.42 13.19
N ASP A 251 -6.07 1.81 14.39
CA ASP A 251 -5.82 1.05 15.63
C ASP A 251 -6.68 -0.20 15.72
N ASP A 252 -7.92 -0.12 15.25
CA ASP A 252 -8.90 -1.19 15.38
C ASP A 252 -9.70 -1.46 14.10
N THR A 253 -9.32 -0.82 12.99
CA THR A 253 -9.92 -0.97 11.65
C THR A 253 -11.43 -0.79 11.61
N ARG A 254 -11.99 0.02 12.51
CA ARG A 254 -13.43 0.33 12.59
C ARG A 254 -13.72 1.76 12.21
N ILE A 255 -15.00 2.07 11.99
CA ILE A 255 -15.45 3.45 11.80
C ILE A 255 -15.62 4.13 13.16
N HIS A 256 -15.00 5.28 13.29
CA HIS A 256 -15.12 6.19 14.43
C HIS A 256 -15.69 7.53 13.95
N SER A 257 -16.26 8.30 14.88
CA SER A 257 -16.49 9.72 14.70
C SER A 257 -15.73 10.55 15.71
N ILE A 258 -15.37 11.77 15.32
CA ILE A 258 -14.81 12.78 16.21
C ILE A 258 -15.61 14.07 16.11
N SER A 259 -16.02 14.62 17.26
CA SER A 259 -16.59 15.97 17.31
C SER A 259 -15.49 17.01 17.21
N ILE A 260 -15.68 17.99 16.33
CA ILE A 260 -14.75 19.09 16.10
C ILE A 260 -14.75 20.03 17.31
N SER A 261 -15.93 20.36 17.83
CA SER A 261 -16.10 21.29 18.95
C SER A 261 -15.58 20.75 20.29
N THR A 262 -15.83 19.46 20.59
CA THR A 262 -15.47 18.86 21.88
C THR A 262 -14.19 18.03 21.83
N ASN A 263 -13.66 17.75 20.63
CA ASN A 263 -12.53 16.84 20.41
C ASN A 263 -12.76 15.45 21.05
N THR A 264 -14.02 15.00 21.08
CA THR A 264 -14.40 13.70 21.64
C THR A 264 -14.56 12.69 20.51
N GLU A 265 -13.83 11.59 20.61
CA GLU A 265 -13.87 10.47 19.67
C GLU A 265 -14.80 9.37 20.19
N ARG A 266 -15.55 8.73 19.29
CA ARG A 266 -16.36 7.54 19.59
C ARG A 266 -16.28 6.51 18.47
N ARG A 267 -16.19 5.25 18.86
CA ARG A 267 -16.35 4.12 17.95
C ARG A 267 -17.82 3.96 17.56
N LEU A 268 -18.10 3.76 16.28
CA LEU A 268 -19.46 3.56 15.77
C LEU A 268 -19.72 2.11 15.38
N THR A 269 -18.82 1.49 14.63
CA THR A 269 -19.02 0.12 14.14
C THR A 269 -18.34 -0.93 15.01
N GLU A 270 -18.88 -2.14 14.95
CA GLU A 270 -18.30 -3.33 15.55
C GLU A 270 -18.01 -4.37 14.46
N LEU A 271 -16.94 -5.14 14.65
CA LEU A 271 -16.49 -6.19 13.75
C LEU A 271 -16.54 -7.50 14.52
N ASP A 272 -17.15 -8.51 13.89
CA ASP A 272 -17.12 -9.90 14.34
C ASP A 272 -15.88 -10.60 13.77
N ASP A 273 -15.53 -11.78 14.28
CA ASP A 273 -14.30 -12.53 13.91
C ASP A 273 -14.17 -12.85 12.41
N ASP A 274 -15.29 -12.85 11.67
CA ASP A 274 -15.34 -13.11 10.23
C ASP A 274 -14.91 -11.90 9.38
N TYR A 275 -14.81 -10.69 9.95
CA TYR A 275 -14.52 -9.46 9.22
C TYR A 275 -13.32 -8.72 9.81
N GLY A 276 -12.47 -8.18 8.94
CA GLY A 276 -11.21 -7.58 9.37
C GLY A 276 -11.14 -6.07 9.30
N SER A 277 -12.07 -5.40 8.60
CA SER A 277 -12.05 -3.95 8.48
C SER A 277 -13.40 -3.36 8.08
N ASP A 278 -13.75 -2.22 8.66
CA ASP A 278 -14.76 -1.29 8.19
C ASP A 278 -14.09 -0.01 7.69
N ALA A 279 -14.28 0.28 6.40
CA ALA A 279 -13.57 1.33 5.70
C ALA A 279 -14.45 2.19 4.80
N HIS A 280 -13.89 3.32 4.37
CA HIS A 280 -14.49 4.23 3.39
C HIS A 280 -15.88 4.74 3.81
N PRO A 281 -16.01 5.39 4.98
CA PRO A 281 -17.27 5.99 5.37
C PRO A 281 -17.69 7.01 4.31
N PHE A 282 -18.98 7.01 4.00
CA PHE A 282 -19.59 7.93 3.06
C PHE A 282 -20.93 8.40 3.62
N ARG A 283 -21.07 9.69 3.85
CA ARG A 283 -22.25 10.24 4.52
C ARG A 283 -23.52 10.08 3.68
N LEU A 284 -24.65 9.92 4.36
CA LEU A 284 -25.96 10.05 3.73
C LEU A 284 -26.62 11.38 4.09
N PRO A 285 -27.50 11.92 3.22
CA PRO A 285 -28.26 13.12 3.53
C PRO A 285 -29.04 12.99 4.84
N GLY A 286 -29.12 14.09 5.59
CA GLY A 286 -29.87 14.16 6.85
C GLY A 286 -29.09 13.71 8.10
N GLY A 287 -27.81 13.33 7.98
CA GLY A 287 -26.88 13.21 9.12
C GLY A 287 -27.18 12.09 10.12
N ASN A 288 -28.09 11.17 9.78
CA ASN A 288 -28.53 10.08 10.67
C ASN A 288 -28.06 8.70 10.21
N ALA A 289 -27.32 8.62 9.12
CA ALA A 289 -26.78 7.36 8.60
C ALA A 289 -25.56 7.62 7.71
N PHE A 290 -24.75 6.59 7.50
CA PHE A 290 -23.66 6.60 6.53
C PHE A 290 -23.49 5.23 5.89
N LEU A 291 -22.95 5.20 4.67
CA LEU A 291 -22.50 4.00 4.00
C LEU A 291 -21.04 3.71 4.38
N TYR A 292 -20.67 2.44 4.41
CA TYR A 292 -19.29 2.02 4.55
C TYR A 292 -19.08 0.66 3.89
N VAL A 293 -17.82 0.28 3.71
CA VAL A 293 -17.41 -1.03 3.17
C VAL A 293 -16.88 -1.87 4.32
N ARG A 294 -17.38 -3.09 4.46
CA ARG A 294 -16.81 -4.10 5.35
C ARG A 294 -16.09 -5.16 4.54
N GLN A 295 -14.85 -5.45 4.91
CA GLN A 295 -14.00 -6.44 4.24
C GLN A 295 -13.73 -7.63 5.15
N SER A 296 -13.90 -8.84 4.60
CA SER A 296 -13.51 -10.09 5.25
C SER A 296 -12.18 -10.58 4.70
N PHE A 297 -11.20 -10.81 5.59
CA PHE A 297 -9.92 -11.43 5.21
C PHE A 297 -9.95 -12.96 5.31
N SER A 298 -10.98 -13.53 5.93
CA SER A 298 -11.14 -14.98 6.12
C SER A 298 -11.99 -15.63 5.02
N ARG A 299 -12.90 -14.88 4.39
CA ARG A 299 -13.75 -15.34 3.28
C ARG A 299 -13.27 -14.84 1.91
N GLY A 300 -12.00 -15.07 1.60
CA GLY A 300 -11.46 -14.81 0.25
C GLY A 300 -11.59 -13.36 -0.25
N ASP A 301 -11.39 -12.38 0.64
CA ASP A 301 -11.49 -10.94 0.35
C ASP A 301 -12.88 -10.46 -0.09
N GLU A 302 -13.94 -11.09 0.42
CA GLU A 302 -15.31 -10.60 0.23
C GLU A 302 -15.49 -9.21 0.87
N ALA A 303 -16.01 -8.28 0.07
CA ALA A 303 -16.40 -6.95 0.51
C ALA A 303 -17.92 -6.78 0.42
N GLN A 304 -18.51 -6.08 1.38
CA GLN A 304 -19.92 -5.71 1.35
C GLN A 304 -20.07 -4.23 1.66
N VAL A 305 -21.07 -3.62 1.02
CA VAL A 305 -21.53 -2.27 1.33
C VAL A 305 -22.66 -2.36 2.33
N LEU A 306 -22.53 -1.65 3.44
CA LEU A 306 -23.55 -1.55 4.48
C LEU A 306 -23.97 -0.10 4.67
N VAL A 307 -25.18 0.08 5.20
CA VAL A 307 -25.60 1.34 5.83
C VAL A 307 -25.56 1.18 7.33
N TYR A 308 -24.92 2.12 8.03
CA TYR A 308 -25.01 2.25 9.47
C TYR A 308 -26.08 3.28 9.81
N ASP A 309 -27.09 2.89 10.57
CA ASP A 309 -28.13 3.79 11.07
C ASP A 309 -27.78 4.25 12.50
N LEU A 310 -27.55 5.56 12.66
CA LEU A 310 -27.17 6.13 13.95
C LEU A 310 -28.29 6.10 14.99
N ARG A 311 -29.55 5.97 14.56
CA ARG A 311 -30.69 5.94 15.48
C ARG A 311 -30.80 4.60 16.19
N SER A 312 -30.59 3.52 15.45
CA SER A 312 -30.60 2.16 16.00
C SER A 312 -29.23 1.69 16.47
N GLY A 313 -28.14 2.27 15.97
CA GLY A 313 -26.77 1.81 16.21
C GLY A 313 -26.46 0.49 15.49
N THR A 314 -27.15 0.21 14.38
CA THR A 314 -27.06 -1.06 13.67
C THR A 314 -26.62 -0.90 12.23
N SER A 315 -25.94 -1.92 11.71
CA SER A 315 -25.52 -1.99 10.31
C SER A 315 -26.43 -2.92 9.52
N ILE A 316 -26.87 -2.44 8.36
CA ILE A 316 -27.73 -3.19 7.43
C ILE A 316 -26.95 -3.44 6.15
N PRO A 317 -26.68 -4.70 5.77
CA PRO A 317 -26.06 -5.02 4.47
C PRO A 317 -26.94 -4.57 3.32
N LEU A 318 -26.35 -3.91 2.33
CA LEU A 318 -27.05 -3.46 1.12
C LEU A 318 -26.64 -4.27 -0.11
N ILE A 319 -25.34 -4.45 -0.32
CA ILE A 319 -24.78 -5.08 -1.53
C ILE A 319 -23.56 -5.91 -1.14
N GLU A 320 -23.57 -7.19 -1.50
CA GLU A 320 -22.42 -8.10 -1.37
C GLU A 320 -21.51 -8.00 -2.61
N GLY A 321 -20.22 -8.25 -2.44
CA GLY A 321 -19.22 -8.18 -3.51
C GLY A 321 -18.94 -6.77 -4.05
N ALA A 322 -19.33 -5.72 -3.31
CA ALA A 322 -19.21 -4.34 -3.75
C ALA A 322 -18.25 -3.53 -2.87
N ASN A 323 -17.65 -2.50 -3.47
CA ASN A 323 -16.75 -1.56 -2.80
C ASN A 323 -17.06 -0.12 -3.22
N SER A 324 -16.48 0.83 -2.49
CA SER A 324 -16.52 2.27 -2.81
C SER A 324 -17.93 2.85 -3.03
N PRO A 325 -18.86 2.70 -2.06
CA PRO A 325 -20.20 3.22 -2.22
C PRO A 325 -20.19 4.75 -2.34
N ARG A 326 -21.08 5.24 -3.20
CA ARG A 326 -21.39 6.66 -3.38
C ARG A 326 -22.90 6.81 -3.44
N TYR A 327 -23.43 7.80 -2.75
CA TYR A 327 -24.82 8.20 -2.87
C TYR A 327 -24.89 9.44 -3.78
N LEU A 328 -25.74 9.36 -4.80
CA LEU A 328 -26.12 10.47 -5.68
C LEU A 328 -27.62 10.69 -5.46
N ALA A 329 -27.98 11.89 -5.00
CA ALA A 329 -29.37 12.31 -4.82
C ALA A 329 -30.02 12.67 -6.15
#